data_AF-A0A183SSP9-F1
#
_entry.id   AF-A0A183SSP9-F1
#
_cell.length_a   1.000
_cell.length_b   1.000
_cell.length_c   1.000
_cell.angle_alpha   90.00
_cell.angle_beta   90.00
_cell.angle_gamma   90.00
#
_symmetry.space_group_name_H-M   'P 1'
#
loop_
_entity.id
_entity.type
_entity.pdbx_description
1 polymer ?
#
loop_
_entity_poly.entity_id
_entity_poly.type
_entity_poly.pdbx_seq_one_letter_code
_entity_poly.pdbx_strand_id
1 'polypeptide(L)'
;MEVLESLLMAENIKVICRVRPLNESEKARDDKFVVSFPGDNNQSVQLGKTFTFDHVFQPKVQQAELYEVVAKPIVADVLNGYNGTIFAYGQTASGKTFTMEVGDQTPGVLGDPVYQGIIPRIIHDIFNHIYNMDENLEFHIKVSYFEIYLDKIRDLLDVSKTNLPVHEDKDRVPYVKGATERFVSTPEEVFDVIDEGKANRHVAVTNMNEHSSRSHSVFMITVRQENLETQKKLHGKLYLVDLAGSEKVSKTGAEGAVLDEAKNINKSLSALGNVINALVEGNAHVPYRDSKLTRILQESLGGNARTTIVICVSPSEYNRGETNSTLLFGMRAKSIKNVVTVNEELTADEWRRRYERLQAKFKRLKEFVAKLEAELKRWRSGESVSTNEWITELDLNVEDDTLPTPTLPSSLPGLAAPSSAAPGSAPAVTNAETYRPPAPGAPSAYVPVLPTPAHQRTVV
;
A
#
# COMPACT_ATOMS: atom_id res chain seq x y z
N MET A 1 5.50 -28.03 -4.93
CA MET A 1 6.38 -26.95 -4.44
C MET A 1 5.69 -25.61 -4.61
N GLU A 2 5.21 -25.25 -5.80
CA GLU A 2 4.46 -24.00 -6.06
C GLU A 2 3.43 -23.60 -4.99
N VAL A 3 2.56 -24.51 -4.54
CA VAL A 3 1.56 -24.22 -3.47
C VAL A 3 2.21 -23.82 -2.13
N LEU A 4 3.37 -24.41 -1.81
CA LEU A 4 4.15 -24.11 -0.61
C LEU A 4 4.92 -22.79 -0.76
N GLU A 5 5.47 -22.51 -1.95
CA GLU A 5 6.10 -21.23 -2.27
C GLU A 5 5.08 -20.07 -2.25
N SER A 6 3.89 -20.27 -2.83
CA SER A 6 2.80 -19.29 -2.76
C SER A 6 2.30 -19.04 -1.33
N LEU A 7 2.39 -20.04 -0.45
CA LEU A 7 2.05 -19.90 0.98
C LEU A 7 3.12 -19.15 1.77
N LEU A 8 4.38 -19.23 1.37
CA LEU A 8 5.49 -18.47 1.94
C LEU A 8 5.54 -17.02 1.43
N MET A 9 5.06 -16.77 0.22
CA MET A 9 4.92 -15.43 -0.39
C MET A 9 3.55 -14.77 -0.17
N ALA A 10 2.69 -15.38 0.66
CA ALA A 10 1.36 -14.86 0.95
C ALA A 10 1.39 -13.81 2.06
N GLU A 11 1.24 -12.54 1.69
CA GLU A 11 1.11 -11.41 2.63
C GLU A 11 -0.36 -11.02 2.82
N ASN A 12 -0.74 -10.63 4.05
CA ASN A 12 -2.07 -10.07 4.29
C ASN A 12 -2.16 -8.63 3.74
N ILE A 13 -3.32 -8.26 3.20
CA ILE A 13 -3.63 -6.86 2.87
C ILE A 13 -3.61 -6.01 4.14
N LYS A 14 -2.88 -4.89 4.11
CA LYS A 14 -2.83 -3.94 5.23
C LYS A 14 -4.11 -3.11 5.27
N VAL A 15 -4.72 -3.01 6.44
CA VAL A 15 -5.91 -2.16 6.65
C VAL A 15 -5.62 -1.12 7.72
N ILE A 16 -5.80 0.14 7.33
CA ILE A 16 -5.48 1.32 8.12
C ILE A 16 -6.77 2.08 8.38
N CYS A 17 -7.13 2.29 9.64
CA CYS A 17 -8.30 3.09 10.00
C CYS A 17 -7.91 4.56 10.19
N ARG A 18 -8.63 5.48 9.56
CA ARG A 18 -8.51 6.92 9.78
C ARG A 18 -9.81 7.49 10.32
N VAL A 19 -9.78 7.95 11.57
CA VAL A 19 -10.88 8.71 12.17
C VAL A 19 -10.58 10.20 12.00
N ARG A 20 -11.45 10.94 11.31
CA ARG A 20 -11.29 12.41 11.18
C ARG A 20 -11.88 13.16 12.39
N PRO A 21 -11.58 14.46 12.60
CA PRO A 21 -12.34 15.32 13.51
C PRO A 21 -13.82 15.42 13.13
N LEU A 22 -14.67 15.86 14.07
CA LEU A 22 -16.02 16.35 13.73
C LEU A 22 -15.90 17.57 12.82
N ASN A 23 -16.72 17.61 11.76
CA ASN A 23 -16.79 18.76 10.84
C ASN A 23 -17.76 19.83 11.36
N GLU A 24 -17.75 21.02 10.76
CA GLU A 24 -18.58 22.14 11.23
C GLU A 24 -20.09 21.84 11.19
N SER A 25 -20.57 21.07 10.21
CA SER A 25 -21.99 20.67 10.14
C SER A 25 -22.38 19.66 11.23
N GLU A 26 -21.46 18.77 11.64
CA GLU A 26 -21.64 17.85 12.75
C GLU A 26 -21.62 18.60 14.09
N LYS A 27 -20.68 19.55 14.28
CA LYS A 27 -20.64 20.43 15.46
C LYS A 27 -21.90 21.29 15.57
N ALA A 28 -22.38 21.87 14.47
CA ALA A 28 -23.58 22.71 14.44
C ALA A 28 -24.88 21.93 14.76
N ARG A 29 -24.87 20.60 14.64
CA ARG A 29 -25.96 19.71 15.08
C ARG A 29 -25.81 19.20 16.52
N ASP A 30 -24.73 19.56 17.22
CA ASP A 30 -24.33 18.98 18.50
C ASP A 30 -24.12 17.44 18.43
N ASP A 31 -23.59 16.96 17.29
CA ASP A 31 -23.29 15.53 17.08
C ASP A 31 -22.20 15.08 18.07
N LYS A 32 -22.51 14.07 18.89
CA LYS A 32 -21.56 13.50 19.86
C LYS A 32 -20.41 12.76 19.15
N PHE A 33 -19.21 12.87 19.72
CA PHE A 33 -18.05 12.04 19.36
C PHE A 33 -18.20 10.67 20.03
N VAL A 34 -18.38 9.60 19.25
CA VAL A 34 -18.77 8.27 19.78
C VAL A 34 -17.79 7.14 19.53
N VAL A 35 -16.61 7.48 19.02
CA VAL A 35 -15.48 6.57 18.84
C VAL A 35 -14.52 6.71 20.03
N SER A 36 -13.92 5.62 20.48
CA SER A 36 -12.83 5.62 21.47
C SER A 36 -11.63 4.83 20.95
N PHE A 37 -10.44 5.09 21.52
CA PHE A 37 -9.16 4.49 21.12
C PHE A 37 -8.57 3.72 22.31
N PRO A 38 -8.95 2.44 22.51
CA PRO A 38 -8.48 1.67 23.66
C PRO A 38 -7.05 1.13 23.44
N GLY A 39 -6.17 1.37 24.41
CA GLY A 39 -4.78 0.90 24.41
C GLY A 39 -3.83 1.81 23.62
N ASP A 40 -2.56 1.78 24.00
CA ASP A 40 -1.57 2.81 23.59
C ASP A 40 -0.90 2.53 22.23
N ASN A 41 -1.18 1.39 21.60
CA ASN A 41 -0.46 0.89 20.43
C ASN A 41 -0.97 1.42 19.07
N ASN A 42 -1.87 2.42 19.04
CA ASN A 42 -2.50 2.94 17.81
C ASN A 42 -3.04 1.86 16.85
N GLN A 43 -3.56 0.75 17.38
CA GLN A 43 -4.08 -0.37 16.57
C GLN A 43 -5.57 -0.64 16.78
N SER A 44 -6.18 -0.09 17.83
CA SER A 44 -7.57 -0.39 18.21
C SER A 44 -8.47 0.84 18.18
N VAL A 45 -9.69 0.62 17.70
CA VAL A 45 -10.77 1.62 17.65
C VAL A 45 -12.05 0.97 18.16
N GLN A 46 -12.84 1.68 18.95
CA GLN A 46 -14.01 1.14 19.60
C GLN A 46 -15.26 1.97 19.27
N LEU A 47 -16.33 1.26 18.91
CA LEU A 47 -17.67 1.81 18.65
C LEU A 47 -18.71 0.81 19.18
N GLY A 48 -18.88 0.77 20.51
CA GLY A 48 -19.65 -0.27 21.22
C GLY A 48 -18.93 -1.63 21.29
N LYS A 49 -18.23 -2.02 20.23
CA LYS A 49 -17.25 -3.13 20.20
C LYS A 49 -15.88 -2.61 19.75
N THR A 50 -14.82 -3.32 20.13
CA THR A 50 -13.45 -3.01 19.70
C THR A 50 -13.14 -3.68 18.35
N PHE A 51 -12.43 -2.97 17.49
CA PHE A 51 -11.92 -3.42 16.20
C PHE A 51 -10.40 -3.17 16.18
N THR A 52 -9.64 -4.05 15.55
CA THR A 52 -8.16 -3.96 15.53
C THR A 52 -7.64 -4.01 14.10
N PHE A 53 -6.88 -2.98 13.73
CA PHE A 53 -6.34 -2.73 12.41
C PHE A 53 -4.81 -2.77 12.44
N ASP A 54 -4.14 -2.61 11.30
CA ASP A 54 -2.67 -2.55 11.26
C ASP A 54 -2.16 -1.20 11.79
N HIS A 55 -2.94 -0.13 11.57
CA HIS A 55 -2.82 1.14 12.26
C HIS A 55 -4.18 1.84 12.38
N VAL A 56 -4.34 2.69 13.39
CA VAL A 56 -5.51 3.51 13.69
C VAL A 56 -5.05 4.94 13.92
N PHE A 57 -5.33 5.80 12.95
CA PHE A 57 -5.09 7.22 13.04
C PHE A 57 -6.22 7.94 13.75
N GLN A 58 -5.85 8.65 14.82
CA GLN A 58 -6.74 9.50 15.60
C GLN A 58 -6.97 10.85 14.90
N PRO A 59 -8.01 11.63 15.26
CA PRO A 59 -8.39 12.87 14.60
C PRO A 59 -7.32 13.94 14.41
N LYS A 60 -6.25 13.93 15.21
CA LYS A 60 -5.19 14.95 15.19
C LYS A 60 -3.96 14.56 14.35
N VAL A 61 -3.97 13.41 13.65
CA VAL A 61 -2.83 12.99 12.84
C VAL A 61 -2.54 13.99 11.71
N GLN A 62 -1.26 14.23 11.44
CA GLN A 62 -0.84 15.00 10.26
C GLN A 62 -0.78 14.12 9.01
N GLN A 63 -0.86 14.74 7.83
CA GLN A 63 -0.88 14.02 6.55
C GLN A 63 0.47 13.39 6.22
N ALA A 64 1.58 14.02 6.65
CA ALA A 64 2.93 13.44 6.54
C ALA A 64 3.07 12.14 7.34
N GLU A 65 2.62 12.11 8.59
CA GLU A 65 2.65 10.91 9.44
C GLU A 65 1.80 9.77 8.86
N LEU A 66 0.63 10.11 8.28
CA LEU A 66 -0.19 9.15 7.55
C LEU A 66 0.54 8.57 6.34
N TYR A 67 1.23 9.41 5.57
CA TYR A 67 1.98 9.01 4.39
C TYR A 67 3.13 8.03 4.71
N GLU A 68 3.91 8.31 5.76
CA GLU A 68 5.04 7.46 6.19
C GLU A 68 4.61 6.02 6.49
N VAL A 69 3.43 5.82 7.11
CA VAL A 69 2.91 4.48 7.46
C VAL A 69 2.19 3.81 6.28
N VAL A 70 1.40 4.57 5.52
CA VAL A 70 0.49 4.01 4.50
C VAL A 70 1.19 3.75 3.17
N ALA A 71 1.96 4.73 2.69
CA ALA A 71 2.29 4.85 1.28
C ALA A 71 3.78 4.68 1.00
N LYS A 72 4.65 5.25 1.85
CA LYS A 72 6.10 5.22 1.65
C LYS A 72 6.70 3.80 1.46
N PRO A 73 6.26 2.76 2.19
CA PRO A 73 6.71 1.39 1.91
C PRO A 73 6.31 0.92 0.51
N ILE A 74 5.05 1.16 0.11
CA ILE A 74 4.53 0.79 -1.21
C ILE A 74 5.27 1.53 -2.33
N VAL A 75 5.66 2.79 -2.14
CA VAL A 75 6.47 3.53 -3.12
C VAL A 75 7.83 2.85 -3.32
N ALA A 76 8.52 2.50 -2.24
CA ALA A 76 9.79 1.78 -2.32
C ALA A 76 9.63 0.41 -3.01
N ASP A 77 8.55 -0.33 -2.72
CA ASP A 77 8.26 -1.60 -3.38
C ASP A 77 7.97 -1.43 -4.89
N VAL A 78 7.19 -0.41 -5.28
CA VAL A 78 6.88 -0.13 -6.70
C VAL A 78 8.14 0.21 -7.49
N LEU A 79 9.05 0.98 -6.89
CA LEU A 79 10.35 1.31 -7.49
C LEU A 79 11.26 0.09 -7.61
N ASN A 80 11.06 -0.96 -6.80
CA ASN A 80 11.74 -2.25 -6.92
C ASN A 80 10.99 -3.27 -7.83
N GLY A 81 10.00 -2.82 -8.61
CA GLY A 81 9.30 -3.65 -9.59
C GLY A 81 8.14 -4.50 -9.03
N TYR A 82 7.65 -4.21 -7.83
CA TYR A 82 6.39 -4.78 -7.34
C TYR A 82 5.18 -3.97 -7.82
N ASN A 83 4.01 -4.61 -7.88
CA ASN A 83 2.75 -3.88 -7.99
C ASN A 83 2.32 -3.35 -6.61
N GLY A 84 1.75 -2.16 -6.59
CA GLY A 84 1.21 -1.49 -5.39
C GLY A 84 -0.24 -1.05 -5.59
N THR A 85 -1.02 -1.03 -4.52
CA THR A 85 -2.36 -0.43 -4.52
C THR A 85 -2.64 0.25 -3.19
N ILE A 86 -3.10 1.50 -3.25
CA ILE A 86 -3.60 2.25 -2.10
C ILE A 86 -5.01 2.73 -2.45
N PHE A 87 -6.00 2.32 -1.67
CA PHE A 87 -7.37 2.80 -1.88
C PHE A 87 -8.07 3.26 -0.60
N ALA A 88 -8.78 4.40 -0.72
CA ALA A 88 -9.55 4.99 0.35
C ALA A 88 -11.02 4.51 0.27
N TYR A 89 -11.58 4.05 1.39
CA TYR A 89 -12.94 3.50 1.49
C TYR A 89 -13.73 4.10 2.66
N GLY A 90 -15.05 4.24 2.53
CA GLY A 90 -15.95 4.77 3.55
C GLY A 90 -17.02 5.71 2.99
N GLN A 91 -17.88 6.23 3.86
CA GLN A 91 -19.00 7.10 3.45
C GLN A 91 -18.55 8.44 2.82
N THR A 92 -19.46 9.14 2.15
CA THR A 92 -19.33 10.54 1.76
C THR A 92 -18.96 11.40 2.98
N ALA A 93 -18.07 12.37 2.74
CA ALA A 93 -17.50 13.24 3.77
C ALA A 93 -16.80 12.53 4.95
N SER A 94 -16.33 11.28 4.81
CA SER A 94 -15.50 10.62 5.84
C SER A 94 -14.01 10.99 5.78
N GLY A 95 -13.55 11.61 4.68
CA GLY A 95 -12.16 12.04 4.49
C GLY A 95 -11.34 11.28 3.44
N LYS A 96 -11.97 10.50 2.55
CA LYS A 96 -11.29 9.73 1.48
C LYS A 96 -10.42 10.62 0.56
N THR A 97 -11.04 11.53 -0.19
CA THR A 97 -10.35 12.49 -1.07
C THR A 97 -9.35 13.39 -0.32
N PHE A 98 -9.65 13.76 0.94
CA PHE A 98 -8.70 14.48 1.80
C PHE A 98 -7.45 13.64 2.12
N THR A 99 -7.61 12.32 2.29
CA THR A 99 -6.48 11.40 2.49
C THR A 99 -5.68 11.22 1.21
N MET A 100 -6.34 11.10 0.06
CA MET A 100 -5.67 10.83 -1.22
C MET A 100 -4.99 12.07 -1.81
N GLU A 101 -5.63 13.23 -1.82
CA GLU A 101 -5.21 14.37 -2.66
C GLU A 101 -4.80 15.62 -1.87
N VAL A 102 -5.70 16.16 -1.05
CA VAL A 102 -5.78 17.60 -0.77
C VAL A 102 -4.53 18.20 -0.13
N GLY A 103 -4.06 19.31 -0.69
CA GLY A 103 -3.39 20.41 0.00
C GLY A 103 -3.71 21.69 -0.78
N ASP A 104 -4.74 22.42 -0.35
CA ASP A 104 -5.52 23.44 -1.10
C ASP A 104 -6.09 23.00 -2.48
N GLN A 105 -7.09 23.72 -2.99
CA GLN A 105 -7.72 23.51 -4.31
C GLN A 105 -7.35 24.59 -5.34
N THR A 106 -6.40 25.47 -5.03
CA THR A 106 -5.98 26.55 -5.93
C THR A 106 -5.09 25.99 -7.07
N PRO A 107 -5.50 26.05 -8.35
CA PRO A 107 -4.73 25.48 -9.46
C PRO A 107 -3.34 26.11 -9.58
N GLY A 108 -2.32 25.30 -9.89
CA GLY A 108 -0.94 25.77 -10.07
C GLY A 108 -0.23 26.22 -8.78
N VAL A 109 -0.85 26.06 -7.61
CA VAL A 109 -0.19 26.18 -6.31
C VAL A 109 -0.19 24.81 -5.66
N LEU A 110 1.01 24.27 -5.39
CA LEU A 110 1.20 23.23 -4.38
C LEU A 110 0.75 23.83 -3.04
N GLY A 111 -0.54 23.69 -2.73
CA GLY A 111 -1.11 24.25 -1.52
C GLY A 111 -0.46 23.63 -0.28
N ASP A 112 -0.71 24.30 0.85
CA ASP A 112 0.05 24.15 2.10
C ASP A 112 0.58 22.71 2.31
N PRO A 113 1.92 22.51 2.23
CA PRO A 113 2.56 21.21 2.34
C PRO A 113 2.22 20.41 3.59
N VAL A 114 1.71 21.05 4.65
CA VAL A 114 1.18 20.38 5.84
C VAL A 114 -0.06 19.54 5.51
N TYR A 115 -0.92 20.05 4.63
CA TYR A 115 -2.18 19.40 4.29
C TYR A 115 -2.06 18.37 3.18
N GLN A 116 -1.12 18.49 2.24
CA GLN A 116 -0.96 17.59 1.08
C GLN A 116 -1.18 16.09 1.41
N GLY A 117 -2.03 15.42 0.63
CA GLY A 117 -2.42 14.02 0.82
C GLY A 117 -1.37 12.99 0.38
N ILE A 118 -1.81 11.75 0.17
CA ILE A 118 -0.96 10.63 -0.26
C ILE A 118 -0.38 10.87 -1.67
N ILE A 119 -1.21 11.17 -2.68
CA ILE A 119 -0.82 11.30 -4.09
C ILE A 119 0.32 12.32 -4.30
N PRO A 120 0.22 13.59 -3.84
CA PRO A 120 1.31 14.55 -4.02
C PRO A 120 2.64 14.10 -3.37
N ARG A 121 2.57 13.45 -2.19
CA ARG A 121 3.77 12.94 -1.50
C ARG A 121 4.39 11.75 -2.23
N ILE A 122 3.57 10.84 -2.77
CA ILE A 122 4.04 9.74 -3.62
C ILE A 122 4.80 10.27 -4.84
N ILE A 123 4.28 11.32 -5.49
CA ILE A 123 4.93 11.92 -6.67
C ILE A 123 6.30 12.47 -6.28
N HIS A 124 6.37 13.30 -5.24
CA HIS A 124 7.65 13.83 -4.77
C HIS A 124 8.63 12.72 -4.38
N ASP A 125 8.21 11.69 -3.63
CA ASP A 125 9.11 10.60 -3.22
C ASP A 125 9.56 9.72 -4.40
N ILE A 126 8.72 9.45 -5.41
CA ILE A 126 9.11 8.74 -6.63
C ILE A 126 10.24 9.48 -7.35
N PHE A 127 10.04 10.77 -7.64
CA PHE A 127 11.06 11.56 -8.35
C PHE A 127 12.30 11.79 -7.49
N ASN A 128 12.15 12.09 -6.19
CA ASN A 128 13.29 12.18 -5.26
C ASN A 128 14.11 10.88 -5.22
N HIS A 129 13.47 9.71 -5.25
CA HIS A 129 14.18 8.44 -5.27
C HIS A 129 14.93 8.22 -6.60
N ILE A 130 14.29 8.52 -7.73
CA ILE A 130 14.89 8.43 -9.06
C ILE A 130 16.11 9.36 -9.20
N TYR A 131 16.04 10.59 -8.69
CA TYR A 131 17.16 11.53 -8.72
C TYR A 131 18.36 11.10 -7.85
N ASN A 132 18.15 10.22 -6.87
CA ASN A 132 19.18 9.68 -5.97
C ASN A 132 19.63 8.25 -6.32
N MET A 133 19.11 7.66 -7.39
CA MET A 133 19.45 6.30 -7.84
C MET A 133 20.74 6.26 -8.68
N ASP A 134 21.23 5.04 -8.92
CA ASP A 134 22.41 4.74 -9.74
C ASP A 134 22.25 5.28 -11.18
N GLU A 135 23.32 5.86 -11.74
CA GLU A 135 23.35 6.44 -13.10
C GLU A 135 23.17 5.38 -14.20
N ASN A 136 23.37 4.10 -13.88
CA ASN A 136 23.10 2.96 -14.76
C ASN A 136 21.62 2.56 -14.84
N LEU A 137 20.71 3.28 -14.17
CA LEU A 137 19.27 3.00 -14.18
C LEU A 137 18.49 4.06 -14.99
N GLU A 138 17.94 3.65 -16.12
CA GLU A 138 17.00 4.45 -16.90
C GLU A 138 15.57 4.21 -16.38
N PHE A 139 14.79 5.29 -16.24
CA PHE A 139 13.40 5.23 -15.77
C PHE A 139 12.45 5.85 -16.79
N HIS A 140 11.38 5.14 -17.10
CA HIS A 140 10.23 5.67 -17.85
C HIS A 140 8.99 5.64 -16.96
N ILE A 141 8.43 6.81 -16.67
CA ILE A 141 7.21 6.95 -15.88
C ILE A 141 6.05 7.26 -16.82
N LYS A 142 4.95 6.53 -16.64
CA LYS A 142 3.67 6.81 -17.28
C LYS A 142 2.59 7.02 -16.24
N VAL A 143 1.65 7.92 -16.54
CA VAL A 143 0.46 8.15 -15.74
C VAL A 143 -0.81 8.02 -16.57
N SER A 144 -1.86 7.48 -15.95
CA SER A 144 -3.20 7.38 -16.51
C SER A 144 -4.21 7.75 -15.44
N TYR A 145 -5.24 8.52 -15.80
CA TYR A 145 -6.28 8.95 -14.88
C TYR A 145 -7.65 8.70 -15.49
N PHE A 146 -8.49 7.92 -14.82
CA PHE A 146 -9.86 7.65 -15.25
C PHE A 146 -10.81 7.55 -14.05
N GLU A 147 -12.09 7.80 -14.29
CA GLU A 147 -13.17 7.56 -13.32
C GLU A 147 -14.06 6.39 -13.74
N ILE A 148 -14.68 5.75 -12.76
CA ILE A 148 -15.71 4.73 -12.93
C ILE A 148 -17.02 5.31 -12.39
N TYR A 149 -17.93 5.63 -13.31
CA TYR A 149 -19.25 6.18 -13.00
C TYR A 149 -20.32 5.37 -13.74
N LEU A 150 -21.36 4.93 -13.03
CA LEU A 150 -22.42 4.04 -13.56
C LEU A 150 -21.87 2.79 -14.29
N ASP A 151 -20.80 2.17 -13.74
CA ASP A 151 -20.06 1.03 -14.34
C ASP A 151 -19.49 1.31 -15.75
N LYS A 152 -19.37 2.58 -16.13
CA LYS A 152 -18.67 3.06 -17.32
C LYS A 152 -17.34 3.68 -16.89
N ILE A 153 -16.26 3.29 -17.55
CA ILE A 153 -14.95 3.93 -17.36
C ILE A 153 -14.89 5.13 -18.29
N ARG A 154 -14.59 6.30 -17.75
CA ARG A 154 -14.35 7.52 -18.51
C ARG A 154 -12.92 7.97 -18.30
N ASP A 155 -12.22 8.21 -19.40
CA ASP A 155 -10.87 8.77 -19.37
C ASP A 155 -10.94 10.25 -18.91
N LEU A 156 -10.13 10.61 -17.93
CA LEU A 156 -10.05 11.98 -17.42
C LEU A 156 -8.95 12.80 -18.12
N LEU A 157 -8.11 12.15 -18.95
CA LEU A 157 -7.04 12.76 -19.74
C LEU A 157 -7.39 12.85 -21.24
N ASP A 158 -8.52 12.28 -21.64
CA ASP A 158 -9.16 12.46 -22.94
C ASP A 158 -10.69 12.27 -22.78
N VAL A 159 -11.39 13.38 -22.53
CA VAL A 159 -12.84 13.37 -22.24
C VAL A 159 -13.71 12.84 -23.39
N SER A 160 -13.18 12.66 -24.60
CA SER A 160 -13.90 12.02 -25.71
C SER A 160 -14.08 10.52 -25.50
N LYS A 161 -13.15 9.88 -24.76
CA LYS A 161 -13.14 8.44 -24.48
C LYS A 161 -14.07 8.10 -23.32
N THR A 162 -15.30 7.76 -23.66
CA THR A 162 -16.33 7.32 -22.72
C THR A 162 -16.58 5.81 -22.80
N ASN A 163 -16.89 5.20 -21.66
CA ASN A 163 -17.19 3.78 -21.51
C ASN A 163 -16.09 2.80 -22.00
N LEU A 164 -14.84 3.04 -21.61
CA LEU A 164 -13.73 2.16 -21.97
C LEU A 164 -13.96 0.69 -21.51
N PRO A 165 -13.55 -0.31 -22.31
CA PRO A 165 -13.67 -1.72 -21.95
C PRO A 165 -12.47 -2.21 -21.14
N VAL A 166 -12.73 -3.09 -20.17
CA VAL A 166 -11.67 -3.83 -19.45
C VAL A 166 -11.38 -5.13 -20.21
N HIS A 167 -10.17 -5.25 -20.72
CA HIS A 167 -9.64 -6.45 -21.36
C HIS A 167 -8.77 -7.24 -20.39
N GLU A 168 -8.45 -8.49 -20.75
CA GLU A 168 -7.45 -9.33 -20.08
C GLU A 168 -6.26 -9.46 -21.07
N ASP A 169 -5.03 -9.43 -20.56
CA ASP A 169 -3.82 -9.64 -21.37
C ASP A 169 -3.48 -11.13 -21.53
N LYS A 170 -2.24 -11.44 -21.96
CA LYS A 170 -1.79 -12.83 -22.19
C LYS A 170 -1.78 -13.67 -20.91
N ASP A 171 -1.48 -13.02 -19.78
CA ASP A 171 -1.35 -13.64 -18.46
C ASP A 171 -2.66 -13.53 -17.66
N ARG A 172 -3.74 -13.09 -18.34
CA ARG A 172 -5.08 -12.83 -17.82
C ARG A 172 -5.15 -11.68 -16.81
N VAL A 173 -4.15 -10.81 -16.79
CA VAL A 173 -4.16 -9.59 -15.99
C VAL A 173 -5.11 -8.57 -16.65
N PRO A 174 -6.07 -8.01 -15.89
CA PRO A 174 -7.03 -7.07 -16.45
C PRO A 174 -6.42 -5.67 -16.64
N TYR A 175 -6.75 -5.02 -17.77
CA TYR A 175 -6.33 -3.65 -18.08
C TYR A 175 -7.45 -2.87 -18.80
N VAL A 176 -7.41 -1.54 -18.69
CA VAL A 176 -8.37 -0.66 -19.37
C VAL A 176 -7.88 -0.39 -20.80
N LYS A 177 -8.49 -1.05 -21.79
CA LYS A 177 -8.04 -0.92 -23.18
C LYS A 177 -8.44 0.45 -23.74
N GLY A 178 -7.43 1.20 -24.17
CA GLY A 178 -7.61 2.53 -24.79
C GLY A 178 -7.62 3.69 -23.80
N ALA A 179 -7.38 3.45 -22.50
CA ALA A 179 -7.07 4.52 -21.56
C ALA A 179 -5.81 5.29 -22.01
N THR A 180 -5.82 6.59 -21.82
CA THR A 180 -4.71 7.47 -22.16
C THR A 180 -3.61 7.31 -21.12
N GLU A 181 -2.41 6.97 -21.60
CA GLU A 181 -1.18 7.01 -20.82
C GLU A 181 -0.36 8.21 -21.31
N ARG A 182 0.10 9.06 -20.39
CA ARG A 182 1.05 10.14 -20.69
C ARG A 182 2.40 9.80 -20.05
N PHE A 183 3.47 9.98 -20.79
CA PHE A 183 4.82 9.99 -20.22
C PHE A 183 5.01 11.29 -19.43
N VAL A 184 5.75 11.20 -18.33
CA VAL A 184 5.99 12.32 -17.42
C VAL A 184 7.43 12.25 -16.90
N SER A 185 8.10 13.39 -16.95
CA SER A 185 9.54 13.52 -16.69
C SER A 185 9.86 14.39 -15.46
N THR A 186 8.89 15.14 -14.94
CA THR A 186 9.04 15.90 -13.68
C THR A 186 7.79 15.80 -12.81
N PRO A 187 7.88 16.10 -11.49
CA PRO A 187 6.72 16.17 -10.60
C PRO A 187 5.61 17.10 -11.11
N GLU A 188 6.00 18.25 -11.69
CA GLU A 188 5.11 19.29 -12.18
C GLU A 188 4.20 18.78 -13.30
N GLU A 189 4.74 18.02 -14.26
CA GLU A 189 3.94 17.39 -15.33
C GLU A 189 2.91 16.39 -14.77
N VAL A 190 3.21 15.73 -13.66
CA VAL A 190 2.23 14.85 -12.98
C VAL A 190 1.13 15.66 -12.28
N PHE A 191 1.48 16.80 -11.70
CA PHE A 191 0.49 17.71 -11.10
C PHE A 191 -0.43 18.32 -12.16
N ASP A 192 0.09 18.72 -13.32
CA ASP A 192 -0.71 19.20 -14.45
C ASP A 192 -1.71 18.13 -14.93
N VAL A 193 -1.28 16.87 -15.04
CA VAL A 193 -2.15 15.72 -15.38
C VAL A 193 -3.24 15.49 -14.33
N ILE A 194 -2.92 15.66 -13.04
CA ILE A 194 -3.90 15.53 -11.96
C ILE A 194 -4.92 16.67 -12.01
N ASP A 195 -4.48 17.91 -12.21
CA ASP A 195 -5.35 19.08 -12.22
C ASP A 195 -6.24 19.13 -13.47
N GLU A 196 -5.75 18.70 -14.63
CA GLU A 196 -6.59 18.46 -15.81
C GLU A 196 -7.67 17.40 -15.51
N GLY A 197 -7.27 16.26 -14.92
CA GLY A 197 -8.20 15.19 -14.60
C GLY A 197 -9.26 15.61 -13.58
N LYS A 198 -8.90 16.42 -12.58
CA LYS A 198 -9.83 17.05 -11.63
C LYS A 198 -10.78 18.02 -12.33
N ALA A 199 -10.30 18.88 -13.23
CA ALA A 199 -11.15 19.81 -13.97
C ALA A 199 -12.16 19.05 -14.84
N ASN A 200 -11.73 18.01 -15.54
CA ASN A 200 -12.59 17.15 -16.36
C ASN A 200 -13.62 16.37 -15.52
N ARG A 201 -13.25 15.92 -14.32
CA ARG A 201 -14.17 15.33 -13.33
C ARG A 201 -15.19 16.36 -12.82
N HIS A 202 -14.76 17.59 -12.52
CA HIS A 202 -15.65 18.67 -12.06
C HIS A 202 -16.67 19.07 -13.14
N VAL A 203 -16.28 19.16 -14.41
CA VAL A 203 -17.20 19.43 -15.53
C VAL A 203 -18.20 18.29 -15.77
N ALA A 204 -17.86 17.05 -15.39
CA ALA A 204 -18.83 15.96 -15.33
C ALA A 204 -19.94 16.25 -14.30
N VAL A 205 -19.51 16.66 -13.11
CA VAL A 205 -20.35 16.89 -11.92
C VAL A 205 -21.25 18.12 -12.07
N THR A 206 -20.81 19.19 -12.73
CA THR A 206 -21.66 20.37 -12.96
C THR A 206 -22.75 20.15 -14.01
N ASN A 207 -22.54 19.25 -14.98
CA ASN A 207 -23.56 18.83 -15.94
C ASN A 207 -24.51 17.75 -15.40
N MET A 208 -24.13 17.05 -14.33
CA MET A 208 -24.92 15.98 -13.70
C MET A 208 -24.70 15.98 -12.18
N ASN A 209 -25.52 16.76 -11.45
CA ASN A 209 -25.69 16.79 -10.00
C ASN A 209 -24.46 16.52 -9.11
N GLU A 210 -24.03 17.56 -8.39
CA GLU A 210 -23.01 17.54 -7.34
C GLU A 210 -22.87 16.20 -6.56
N HIS A 211 -21.80 15.43 -6.86
CA HIS A 211 -20.67 15.23 -5.94
C HIS A 211 -19.54 14.36 -6.54
N SER A 212 -18.29 14.68 -6.19
CA SER A 212 -17.14 13.76 -6.33
C SER A 212 -17.30 12.42 -5.61
N SER A 213 -18.25 12.29 -4.67
CA SER A 213 -18.47 11.03 -3.95
C SER A 213 -19.25 9.97 -4.73
N ARG A 214 -19.59 10.25 -6.00
CA ARG A 214 -20.43 9.38 -6.84
C ARG A 214 -19.67 8.64 -7.94
N SER A 215 -18.42 8.99 -8.21
CA SER A 215 -17.54 8.24 -9.10
C SER A 215 -16.32 7.72 -8.34
N HIS A 216 -15.83 6.53 -8.69
CA HIS A 216 -14.54 6.05 -8.22
C HIS A 216 -13.45 6.62 -9.11
N SER A 217 -12.45 7.27 -8.55
CA SER A 217 -11.30 7.77 -9.29
C SER A 217 -10.12 6.82 -9.15
N VAL A 218 -9.48 6.48 -10.26
CA VAL A 218 -8.29 5.62 -10.32
C VAL A 218 -7.18 6.40 -11.02
N PHE A 219 -6.17 6.81 -10.24
CA PHE A 219 -4.92 7.34 -10.75
C PHE A 219 -3.89 6.22 -10.76
N MET A 220 -3.36 5.89 -11.93
CA MET A 220 -2.39 4.81 -12.13
C MET A 220 -1.04 5.42 -12.48
N ILE A 221 -0.03 5.17 -11.64
CA ILE A 221 1.37 5.46 -11.95
C ILE A 221 2.02 4.15 -12.38
N THR A 222 2.71 4.15 -13.51
CA THR A 222 3.44 3.01 -14.04
C THR A 222 4.90 3.38 -14.16
N VAL A 223 5.74 2.68 -13.39
CA VAL A 223 7.20 2.84 -13.43
C VAL A 223 7.78 1.68 -14.22
N ARG A 224 8.65 1.99 -15.18
CA ARG A 224 9.58 1.04 -15.79
C ARG A 224 10.99 1.49 -15.45
N GLN A 225 11.81 0.54 -15.04
CA GLN A 225 13.23 0.74 -14.77
C GLN A 225 14.01 -0.24 -15.64
N GLU A 226 15.08 0.24 -16.25
CA GLU A 226 16.00 -0.56 -17.05
C GLU A 226 17.43 -0.33 -16.56
N ASN A 227 18.11 -1.41 -16.19
CA ASN A 227 19.53 -1.34 -15.83
C ASN A 227 20.37 -1.51 -17.11
N LEU A 228 21.11 -0.47 -17.48
CA LEU A 228 21.81 -0.39 -18.77
C LEU A 228 22.95 -1.42 -18.90
N GLU A 229 23.61 -1.79 -17.79
CA GLU A 229 24.72 -2.76 -17.78
C GLU A 229 24.23 -4.21 -17.92
N THR A 230 23.17 -4.58 -17.19
CA THR A 230 22.63 -5.95 -17.15
C THR A 230 21.55 -6.20 -18.19
N GLN A 231 20.90 -5.13 -18.69
CA GLN A 231 19.70 -5.14 -19.53
C GLN A 231 18.45 -5.72 -18.83
N LYS A 232 18.51 -5.91 -17.50
CA LYS A 232 17.38 -6.28 -16.66
C LYS A 232 16.36 -5.14 -16.60
N LYS A 233 15.08 -5.48 -16.80
CA LYS A 233 13.96 -4.54 -16.71
C LYS A 233 13.05 -4.90 -15.54
N LEU A 234 12.61 -3.89 -14.80
CA LEU A 234 11.64 -3.99 -13.70
C LEU A 234 10.40 -3.17 -14.00
N HIS A 235 9.23 -3.64 -13.55
CA HIS A 235 7.95 -3.00 -13.84
C HIS A 235 7.06 -2.86 -12.59
N GLY A 236 6.90 -1.64 -12.10
CA GLY A 236 5.97 -1.34 -11.01
C GLY A 236 4.69 -0.68 -11.52
N LYS A 237 3.52 -1.16 -11.11
CA LYS A 237 2.24 -0.45 -11.29
C LYS A 237 1.69 -0.06 -9.92
N LEU A 238 1.36 1.21 -9.75
CA LEU A 238 0.79 1.77 -8.53
C LEU A 238 -0.60 2.35 -8.80
N TYR A 239 -1.62 1.70 -8.24
CA TYR A 239 -3.00 2.16 -8.31
C TYR A 239 -3.33 2.99 -7.06
N LEU A 240 -3.70 4.25 -7.26
CA LEU A 240 -4.14 5.19 -6.23
C LEU A 240 -5.62 5.48 -6.45
N VAL A 241 -6.48 5.01 -5.54
CA VAL A 241 -7.93 4.95 -5.78
C VAL A 241 -8.73 5.67 -4.70
N ASP A 242 -9.50 6.68 -5.10
CA ASP A 242 -10.50 7.34 -4.27
C ASP A 242 -11.89 6.77 -4.63
N LEU A 243 -12.42 5.88 -3.80
CA LEU A 243 -13.71 5.24 -4.05
C LEU A 243 -14.88 6.21 -3.83
N ALA A 244 -16.04 5.86 -4.37
CA ALA A 244 -17.31 6.53 -4.08
C ALA A 244 -17.73 6.37 -2.59
N GLY A 245 -18.75 7.11 -2.18
CA GLY A 245 -19.40 6.98 -0.87
C GLY A 245 -20.00 5.59 -0.67
N SER A 246 -19.66 4.93 0.45
CA SER A 246 -20.19 3.61 0.81
C SER A 246 -21.50 3.64 1.60
N GLU A 247 -22.13 4.82 1.75
CA GLU A 247 -23.38 4.96 2.49
C GLU A 247 -24.58 4.32 1.77
N LYS A 248 -25.52 3.84 2.60
CA LYS A 248 -26.75 3.25 2.10
C LYS A 248 -27.61 4.27 1.35
N VAL A 249 -28.08 3.88 0.16
CA VAL A 249 -29.04 4.66 -0.65
C VAL A 249 -30.26 5.13 0.16
N SER A 250 -30.72 4.35 1.14
CA SER A 250 -31.83 4.73 2.02
C SER A 250 -31.58 5.98 2.88
N LYS A 251 -30.33 6.41 3.06
CA LYS A 251 -29.98 7.66 3.77
C LYS A 251 -29.95 8.90 2.89
N THR A 252 -29.87 8.76 1.56
CA THR A 252 -29.66 9.92 0.68
C THR A 252 -30.95 10.68 0.37
N GLY A 253 -32.12 10.08 0.63
CA GLY A 253 -33.42 10.66 0.27
C GLY A 253 -33.61 10.83 -1.24
N ALA A 254 -32.79 10.14 -2.05
CA ALA A 254 -32.79 10.29 -3.50
C ALA A 254 -34.04 9.68 -4.14
N GLU A 255 -34.62 10.41 -5.10
CA GLU A 255 -35.76 9.98 -5.90
C GLU A 255 -35.42 10.00 -7.41
N GLY A 256 -36.22 9.28 -8.22
CA GLY A 256 -36.08 9.25 -9.68
C GLY A 256 -34.69 8.82 -10.16
N ALA A 257 -34.13 9.55 -11.12
CA ALA A 257 -32.83 9.21 -11.73
C ALA A 257 -31.67 9.18 -10.72
N VAL A 258 -31.71 10.01 -9.67
CA VAL A 258 -30.68 10.07 -8.61
C VAL A 258 -30.70 8.80 -7.75
N LEU A 259 -31.88 8.19 -7.58
CA LEU A 259 -32.02 6.90 -6.89
C LEU A 259 -31.35 5.76 -7.67
N ASP A 260 -31.55 5.72 -9.00
CA ASP A 260 -30.96 4.69 -9.85
C ASP A 260 -29.46 4.87 -10.06
N GLU A 261 -28.98 6.11 -10.06
CA GLU A 261 -27.56 6.46 -9.95
C GLU A 261 -26.96 5.89 -8.64
N ALA A 262 -27.55 6.23 -7.49
CA ALA A 262 -27.09 5.77 -6.18
C ALA A 262 -27.11 4.23 -6.03
N LYS A 263 -28.06 3.53 -6.67
CA LYS A 263 -28.07 2.06 -6.77
C LYS A 263 -26.88 1.54 -7.58
N ASN A 264 -26.54 2.15 -8.72
CA ASN A 264 -25.42 1.71 -9.56
C ASN A 264 -24.06 1.93 -8.89
N ILE A 265 -23.91 3.03 -8.17
CA ILE A 265 -22.70 3.31 -7.36
C ILE A 265 -22.56 2.22 -6.30
N ASN A 266 -23.62 1.97 -5.52
CA ASN A 266 -23.61 0.92 -4.51
C ASN A 266 -23.52 -0.50 -5.09
N LYS A 267 -23.90 -0.76 -6.35
CA LYS A 267 -23.67 -2.04 -7.04
C LYS A 267 -22.17 -2.36 -7.12
N SER A 268 -21.35 -1.40 -7.53
CA SER A 268 -19.89 -1.60 -7.62
C SER A 268 -19.22 -1.81 -6.26
N LEU A 269 -19.68 -1.11 -5.21
CA LEU A 269 -19.20 -1.33 -3.84
C LEU A 269 -19.73 -2.64 -3.23
N SER A 270 -20.93 -3.08 -3.63
CA SER A 270 -21.47 -4.40 -3.25
C SER A 270 -20.70 -5.54 -3.91
N ALA A 271 -20.33 -5.39 -5.19
CA ALA A 271 -19.44 -6.33 -5.89
C ALA A 271 -18.07 -6.42 -5.19
N LEU A 272 -17.48 -5.28 -4.80
CA LEU A 272 -16.26 -5.22 -3.99
C LEU A 272 -16.42 -5.98 -2.66
N GLY A 273 -17.54 -5.79 -1.95
CA GLY A 273 -17.86 -6.53 -0.74
C GLY A 273 -18.01 -8.04 -0.96
N ASN A 274 -18.60 -8.46 -2.08
CA ASN A 274 -18.75 -9.87 -2.45
C ASN A 274 -17.41 -10.53 -2.79
N VAL A 275 -16.54 -9.83 -3.52
CA VAL A 275 -15.15 -10.25 -3.80
C VAL A 275 -14.38 -10.47 -2.50
N ILE A 276 -14.46 -9.52 -1.56
CA ILE A 276 -13.82 -9.63 -0.24
C ILE A 276 -14.34 -10.83 0.54
N ASN A 277 -15.67 -11.05 0.60
CA ASN A 277 -16.22 -12.22 1.28
C ASN A 277 -15.72 -13.53 0.64
N ALA A 278 -15.78 -13.64 -0.69
CA ALA A 278 -15.36 -14.84 -1.41
C ALA A 278 -13.88 -15.17 -1.22
N LEU A 279 -13.00 -14.16 -1.16
CA LEU A 279 -11.59 -14.32 -0.84
C LEU A 279 -11.35 -14.81 0.60
N VAL A 280 -12.08 -14.26 1.58
CA VAL A 280 -11.95 -14.63 3.00
C VAL A 280 -12.53 -16.03 3.27
N GLU A 281 -13.58 -16.42 2.57
CA GLU A 281 -14.17 -17.76 2.65
C GLU A 281 -13.34 -18.84 1.90
N GLY A 282 -12.37 -18.43 1.08
CA GLY A 282 -11.57 -19.35 0.26
C GLY A 282 -12.35 -19.95 -0.91
N ASN A 283 -13.37 -19.25 -1.42
CA ASN A 283 -14.22 -19.72 -2.51
C ASN A 283 -13.43 -19.85 -3.82
N ALA A 284 -13.55 -20.99 -4.49
CA ALA A 284 -12.82 -21.29 -5.72
C ALA A 284 -13.15 -20.35 -6.91
N HIS A 285 -14.30 -19.67 -6.87
CA HIS A 285 -14.68 -18.63 -7.82
C HIS A 285 -14.94 -17.32 -7.08
N VAL A 286 -14.16 -16.29 -7.41
CA VAL A 286 -14.29 -14.93 -6.87
C VAL A 286 -14.96 -14.04 -7.94
N PRO A 287 -16.05 -13.32 -7.63
CA PRO A 287 -16.89 -12.64 -8.62
C PRO A 287 -16.33 -11.28 -9.09
N TYR A 288 -15.06 -11.22 -9.51
CA TYR A 288 -14.44 -9.97 -10.00
C TYR A 288 -15.20 -9.33 -11.17
N ARG A 289 -15.92 -10.13 -11.96
CA ARG A 289 -16.64 -9.70 -13.17
C ARG A 289 -17.95 -8.95 -12.89
N ASP A 290 -18.42 -8.88 -11.64
CA ASP A 290 -19.69 -8.22 -11.26
C ASP A 290 -19.67 -6.69 -11.42
N SER A 291 -18.48 -6.08 -11.49
CA SER A 291 -18.28 -4.65 -11.80
C SER A 291 -16.93 -4.40 -12.49
N LYS A 292 -16.80 -3.30 -13.24
CA LYS A 292 -15.51 -2.90 -13.81
C LYS A 292 -14.48 -2.55 -12.73
N LEU A 293 -14.92 -1.99 -11.60
CA LEU A 293 -14.06 -1.69 -10.45
C LEU A 293 -13.36 -2.94 -9.93
N THR A 294 -14.12 -4.00 -9.66
CA THR A 294 -13.56 -5.27 -9.16
C THR A 294 -12.71 -6.01 -10.19
N ARG A 295 -12.93 -5.80 -11.50
CA ARG A 295 -12.01 -6.29 -12.53
C ARG A 295 -10.69 -5.53 -12.51
N ILE A 296 -10.69 -4.21 -12.38
CA ILE A 296 -9.45 -3.41 -12.32
C ILE A 296 -8.66 -3.73 -11.04
N LEU A 297 -9.33 -3.91 -9.91
CA LEU A 297 -8.72 -4.24 -8.62
C LEU A 297 -8.45 -5.74 -8.41
N GLN A 298 -8.49 -6.57 -9.47
CA GLN A 298 -8.31 -8.02 -9.37
C GLN A 298 -6.88 -8.40 -8.93
N GLU A 299 -5.85 -7.69 -9.38
CA GLU A 299 -4.48 -7.89 -8.85
C GLU A 299 -4.36 -7.40 -7.40
N SER A 300 -5.05 -6.29 -7.07
CA SER A 300 -5.04 -5.67 -5.74
C SER A 300 -5.66 -6.53 -4.64
N LEU A 301 -6.57 -7.43 -4.98
CA LEU A 301 -7.36 -8.22 -4.03
C LEU A 301 -7.21 -9.71 -4.36
N GLY A 302 -6.36 -10.43 -3.63
CA GLY A 302 -6.09 -11.85 -3.88
C GLY A 302 -5.12 -12.15 -5.04
N GLY A 303 -4.41 -11.13 -5.56
CA GLY A 303 -3.48 -11.26 -6.69
C GLY A 303 -2.07 -10.74 -6.38
N ASN A 304 -1.35 -10.37 -7.45
CA ASN A 304 0.01 -9.82 -7.37
C ASN A 304 -0.01 -8.30 -7.18
N ALA A 305 -0.19 -7.85 -5.93
CA ALA A 305 0.06 -6.46 -5.53
C ALA A 305 0.22 -6.32 -4.01
N ARG A 306 1.05 -5.38 -3.56
CA ARG A 306 1.04 -4.90 -2.17
C ARG A 306 -0.09 -3.90 -1.98
N THR A 307 -1.12 -4.31 -1.26
CA THR A 307 -2.33 -3.51 -1.09
C THR A 307 -2.45 -2.95 0.33
N THR A 308 -2.70 -1.64 0.42
CA THR A 308 -3.13 -0.97 1.65
C THR A 308 -4.50 -0.33 1.45
N ILE A 309 -5.43 -0.64 2.35
CA ILE A 309 -6.78 -0.07 2.38
C ILE A 309 -6.87 0.95 3.50
N VAL A 310 -7.14 2.20 3.17
CA VAL A 310 -7.40 3.25 4.16
C VAL A 310 -8.89 3.43 4.36
N ILE A 311 -9.43 2.87 5.44
CA ILE A 311 -10.84 3.06 5.80
C ILE A 311 -11.00 4.40 6.52
N CYS A 312 -11.74 5.34 5.94
CA CYS A 312 -12.00 6.67 6.49
C CYS A 312 -13.38 6.71 7.14
N VAL A 313 -13.46 7.15 8.40
CA VAL A 313 -14.71 7.16 9.18
C VAL A 313 -14.99 8.49 9.88
N SER A 314 -16.28 8.82 10.03
CA SER A 314 -16.74 9.93 10.87
C SER A 314 -16.93 9.46 12.32
N PRO A 315 -16.54 10.26 13.33
CA PRO A 315 -16.79 9.97 14.74
C PRO A 315 -18.17 10.43 15.23
N SER A 316 -18.99 11.04 14.39
CA SER A 316 -20.34 11.55 14.75
C SER A 316 -21.33 10.40 15.01
N GLU A 317 -22.15 10.54 16.05
CA GLU A 317 -23.25 9.61 16.35
C GLU A 317 -24.27 9.49 15.19
N TYR A 318 -24.54 10.55 14.44
CA TYR A 318 -25.38 10.51 13.24
C TYR A 318 -24.86 9.50 12.18
N ASN A 319 -23.53 9.37 12.12
CA ASN A 319 -22.81 8.50 11.20
C ASN A 319 -22.50 7.10 11.77
N ARG A 320 -22.83 6.83 13.04
CA ARG A 320 -22.53 5.56 13.76
C ARG A 320 -22.75 4.29 12.93
N GLY A 321 -23.89 4.20 12.24
CA GLY A 321 -24.26 3.02 11.45
C GLY A 321 -23.36 2.76 10.23
N GLU A 322 -22.92 3.81 9.55
CA GLU A 322 -22.02 3.72 8.39
C GLU A 322 -20.57 3.52 8.84
N THR A 323 -20.16 4.17 9.94
CA THR A 323 -18.86 3.91 10.59
C THR A 323 -18.75 2.44 11.01
N ASN A 324 -19.74 1.87 11.71
CA ASN A 324 -19.71 0.44 12.06
C ASN A 324 -19.64 -0.48 10.82
N SER A 325 -20.32 -0.11 9.73
CA SER A 325 -20.31 -0.87 8.47
C SER A 325 -18.94 -0.77 7.77
N THR A 326 -18.29 0.38 7.83
CA THR A 326 -16.93 0.63 7.31
C THR A 326 -15.86 -0.11 8.12
N LEU A 327 -15.96 -0.13 9.45
CA LEU A 327 -15.07 -0.90 10.32
C LEU A 327 -15.24 -2.42 10.10
N LEU A 328 -16.47 -2.91 9.90
CA LEU A 328 -16.77 -4.30 9.53
C LEU A 328 -16.27 -4.69 8.13
N PHE A 329 -16.24 -3.76 7.18
CA PHE A 329 -15.60 -3.96 5.88
C PHE A 329 -14.10 -4.16 6.05
N GLY A 330 -13.42 -3.24 6.78
CA GLY A 330 -11.98 -3.32 7.01
C GLY A 330 -11.55 -4.61 7.72
N MET A 331 -12.29 -5.05 8.74
CA MET A 331 -11.98 -6.31 9.44
C MET A 331 -11.99 -7.54 8.52
N ARG A 332 -12.90 -7.58 7.54
CA ARG A 332 -12.92 -8.66 6.53
C ARG A 332 -11.78 -8.52 5.54
N ALA A 333 -11.56 -7.32 5.02
CA ALA A 333 -10.51 -7.07 4.02
C ALA A 333 -9.09 -7.39 4.56
N LYS A 334 -8.85 -7.18 5.86
CA LYS A 334 -7.58 -7.53 6.54
C LYS A 334 -7.25 -9.04 6.51
N SER A 335 -8.25 -9.91 6.31
CA SER A 335 -8.05 -11.36 6.20
C SER A 335 -7.73 -11.84 4.78
N ILE A 336 -7.70 -10.95 3.79
CA ILE A 336 -7.30 -11.30 2.41
C ILE A 336 -5.78 -11.45 2.34
N LYS A 337 -5.34 -12.48 1.61
CA LYS A 337 -3.93 -12.74 1.30
C LYS A 337 -3.67 -12.46 -0.18
N ASN A 338 -2.61 -11.72 -0.45
CA ASN A 338 -2.06 -11.49 -1.79
C ASN A 338 -0.77 -12.28 -1.94
N VAL A 339 -0.46 -12.75 -3.16
CA VAL A 339 0.79 -13.43 -3.48
C VAL A 339 1.63 -12.46 -4.28
N VAL A 340 2.60 -11.83 -3.62
CA VAL A 340 3.33 -10.67 -4.15
C VAL A 340 4.64 -11.13 -4.81
N THR A 341 4.85 -10.76 -6.07
CA THR A 341 6.04 -11.10 -6.85
C THR A 341 6.60 -9.90 -7.59
N VAL A 342 7.92 -9.86 -7.78
CA VAL A 342 8.58 -8.84 -8.60
C VAL A 342 8.26 -9.09 -10.08
N ASN A 343 7.83 -8.05 -10.79
CA ASN A 343 7.69 -8.09 -12.24
C ASN A 343 9.06 -7.81 -12.87
N GLU A 344 9.82 -8.88 -13.11
CA GLU A 344 11.16 -8.87 -13.69
C GLU A 344 11.15 -9.41 -15.12
N GLU A 345 11.52 -8.57 -16.09
CA GLU A 345 11.80 -8.99 -17.47
C GLU A 345 13.31 -9.11 -17.65
N LEU A 346 13.80 -10.35 -17.77
CA LEU A 346 15.20 -10.66 -18.10
C LEU A 346 15.39 -10.88 -19.60
N THR A 347 16.60 -10.60 -20.09
CA THR A 347 17.01 -10.92 -21.46
C THR A 347 17.13 -12.43 -21.69
N ALA A 348 17.08 -12.88 -22.95
CA ALA A 348 17.19 -14.30 -23.29
C ALA A 348 18.52 -14.95 -22.85
N ASP A 349 19.61 -14.18 -22.82
CA ASP A 349 20.93 -14.66 -22.36
C ASP A 349 21.04 -14.65 -20.82
N GLU A 350 20.41 -13.72 -20.12
CA GLU A 350 20.25 -13.79 -18.66
C GLU A 350 19.36 -14.96 -18.24
N TRP A 351 18.24 -15.21 -18.93
CA TRP A 351 17.42 -16.39 -18.73
C TRP A 351 18.23 -17.68 -18.91
N ARG A 352 19.10 -17.74 -19.93
CA ARG A 352 20.01 -18.88 -20.12
C ARG A 352 21.00 -19.03 -18.96
N ARG A 353 21.68 -17.95 -18.55
CA ARG A 353 22.62 -17.96 -17.41
C ARG A 353 21.94 -18.32 -16.09
N ARG A 354 20.70 -17.86 -15.86
CA ARG A 354 19.88 -18.18 -14.67
C ARG A 354 19.45 -19.64 -14.69
N TYR A 355 19.03 -20.15 -15.85
CA TYR A 355 18.70 -21.57 -16.05
C TYR A 355 19.91 -22.49 -15.84
N GLU A 356 21.09 -22.14 -16.37
CA GLU A 356 22.34 -22.88 -16.18
C GLU A 356 22.77 -22.90 -14.70
N ARG A 357 22.68 -21.77 -13.99
CA ARG A 357 22.90 -21.71 -12.53
C ARG A 357 21.90 -22.56 -11.75
N LEU A 358 20.61 -22.51 -12.10
CA LEU A 358 19.57 -23.33 -11.47
C LEU A 358 19.76 -24.83 -11.73
N GLN A 359 20.13 -25.22 -12.96
CA GLN A 359 20.53 -26.59 -13.33
C GLN A 359 21.70 -27.08 -12.47
N ALA A 360 22.76 -26.28 -12.34
CA ALA A 360 23.92 -26.61 -11.51
C ALA A 360 23.55 -26.75 -10.02
N LYS A 361 22.74 -25.82 -9.48
CA LYS A 361 22.26 -25.87 -8.10
C LYS A 361 21.35 -27.09 -7.86
N PHE A 362 20.42 -27.39 -8.77
CA PHE A 362 19.55 -28.58 -8.69
C PHE A 362 20.35 -29.88 -8.73
N LYS A 363 21.39 -29.96 -9.57
CA LYS A 363 22.30 -31.11 -9.62
C LYS A 363 23.02 -31.31 -8.28
N ARG A 364 23.62 -30.25 -7.72
CA ARG A 364 24.28 -30.30 -6.39
C ARG A 364 23.31 -30.71 -5.28
N LEU A 365 22.11 -30.12 -5.24
CA LEU A 365 21.08 -30.48 -4.24
C LEU A 365 20.67 -31.95 -4.35
N LYS A 366 20.51 -32.46 -5.57
CA LYS A 366 20.15 -33.87 -5.82
C LYS A 366 21.27 -34.83 -5.40
N GLU A 367 22.53 -34.47 -5.65
CA GLU A 367 23.70 -35.22 -5.17
C GLU A 367 23.78 -35.21 -3.64
N PHE A 368 23.50 -34.07 -2.99
CA PHE A 368 23.47 -33.95 -1.52
C PHE A 368 22.35 -34.76 -0.88
N VAL A 369 21.12 -34.69 -1.41
CA VAL A 369 19.99 -35.52 -0.97
C VAL A 369 20.33 -37.01 -1.10
N ALA A 370 20.95 -37.44 -2.20
CA ALA A 370 21.38 -38.82 -2.36
C ALA A 370 22.43 -39.27 -1.32
N LYS A 371 23.36 -38.38 -0.92
CA LYS A 371 24.30 -38.65 0.18
C LYS A 371 23.56 -38.81 1.53
N LEU A 372 22.65 -37.88 1.85
CA LEU A 372 21.84 -37.95 3.07
C LEU A 372 20.95 -39.21 3.12
N GLU A 373 20.33 -39.59 2.00
CA GLU A 373 19.53 -40.83 1.91
C GLU A 373 20.40 -42.08 2.13
N ALA A 374 21.63 -42.10 1.62
CA ALA A 374 22.57 -43.19 1.84
C ALA A 374 23.04 -43.26 3.31
N GLU A 375 23.31 -42.13 3.94
CA GLU A 375 23.66 -42.06 5.37
C GLU A 375 22.48 -42.53 6.24
N LEU A 376 21.29 -41.98 6.02
CA LEU A 376 20.04 -42.37 6.70
C LEU A 376 19.73 -43.87 6.54
N LYS A 377 20.11 -44.47 5.40
CA LYS A 377 19.97 -45.91 5.17
C LYS A 377 20.94 -46.72 6.04
N ARG A 378 22.19 -46.30 6.23
CA ARG A 378 23.16 -46.94 7.15
C ARG A 378 22.65 -46.93 8.59
N TRP A 379 22.19 -45.76 9.05
CA TRP A 379 21.53 -45.61 10.35
C TRP A 379 20.33 -46.56 10.52
N ARG A 380 19.46 -46.65 9.49
CA ARG A 380 18.28 -47.54 9.50
C ARG A 380 18.62 -49.03 9.42
N SER A 381 19.78 -49.42 8.90
CA SER A 381 20.28 -50.81 8.98
C SER A 381 20.97 -51.16 10.29
N GLY A 382 21.06 -50.21 11.24
CA GLY A 382 21.70 -50.41 12.54
C GLY A 382 23.21 -50.17 12.55
N GLU A 383 23.78 -49.58 11.49
CA GLU A 383 25.14 -49.05 11.53
C GLU A 383 25.15 -47.70 12.25
N SER A 384 26.18 -47.46 13.07
CA SER A 384 26.50 -46.13 13.57
C SER A 384 27.41 -45.40 12.58
N VAL A 385 26.97 -44.26 12.04
CA VAL A 385 27.85 -43.39 11.23
C VAL A 385 28.64 -42.47 12.18
N SER A 386 29.97 -42.43 12.03
CA SER A 386 30.81 -41.61 12.90
C SER A 386 30.57 -40.11 12.67
N THR A 387 30.73 -39.27 13.69
CA THR A 387 30.51 -37.80 13.58
C THR A 387 31.35 -37.11 12.51
N ASN A 388 32.44 -37.75 12.09
CA ASN A 388 33.34 -37.26 11.05
C ASN A 388 32.93 -37.69 9.62
N GLU A 389 31.94 -38.59 9.52
CA GLU A 389 31.31 -39.06 8.27
C GLU A 389 29.92 -38.44 8.04
N TRP A 390 29.41 -37.64 8.98
CA TRP A 390 28.10 -37.01 8.86
C TRP A 390 28.10 -35.99 7.71
N ILE A 391 27.09 -36.06 6.86
CA ILE A 391 26.88 -35.09 5.79
C ILE A 391 26.36 -33.78 6.40
N THR A 392 27.09 -32.69 6.19
CA THR A 392 26.82 -31.37 6.78
C THR A 392 26.43 -30.34 5.73
N GLU A 393 25.89 -29.19 6.14
CA GLU A 393 25.59 -28.09 5.20
C GLU A 393 26.86 -27.53 4.52
N LEU A 394 28.05 -27.73 5.08
CA LEU A 394 29.31 -27.39 4.40
C LEU A 394 29.55 -28.23 3.14
N ASP A 395 29.04 -29.47 3.08
CA ASP A 395 29.15 -30.35 1.91
C ASP A 395 28.25 -29.93 0.73
N LEU A 396 27.34 -28.97 0.93
CA LEU A 396 26.61 -28.31 -0.16
C LEU A 396 27.46 -27.27 -0.90
N ASN A 397 28.53 -26.78 -0.25
CA ASN A 397 29.43 -25.74 -0.74
C ASN A 397 28.67 -24.56 -1.38
N VAL A 398 27.74 -24.00 -0.59
CA VAL A 398 26.95 -22.82 -0.95
C VAL A 398 27.81 -21.59 -0.75
N GLU A 399 28.44 -21.11 -1.82
CA GLU A 399 28.83 -19.69 -1.87
C GLU A 399 27.57 -18.85 -1.72
N ASP A 400 27.65 -17.81 -0.88
CA ASP A 400 26.52 -17.05 -0.34
C ASP A 400 25.91 -16.07 -1.35
N ASP A 401 25.45 -16.61 -2.48
CA ASP A 401 24.63 -15.91 -3.48
C ASP A 401 23.19 -15.76 -2.92
N THR A 402 23.04 -14.89 -1.92
CA THR A 402 21.74 -14.51 -1.37
C THR A 402 20.90 -13.81 -2.45
N LEU A 403 19.87 -14.50 -2.92
CA LEU A 403 18.63 -13.79 -3.28
C LEU A 403 18.19 -12.99 -2.04
N PRO A 404 17.64 -11.78 -2.18
CA PRO A 404 17.26 -10.96 -1.03
C PRO A 404 16.14 -11.66 -0.23
N THR A 405 16.54 -12.33 0.84
CA THR A 405 15.63 -12.89 1.84
C THR A 405 14.86 -11.72 2.48
N PRO A 406 13.52 -11.78 2.62
CA PRO A 406 12.78 -10.72 3.28
C PRO A 406 13.29 -10.51 4.70
N THR A 407 13.89 -9.36 4.97
CA THR A 407 14.40 -9.02 6.29
C THR A 407 13.25 -8.71 7.23
N LEU A 408 12.87 -9.70 8.04
CA LEU A 408 12.06 -9.46 9.24
C LEU A 408 12.83 -8.46 10.13
N PRO A 409 12.22 -7.33 10.54
CA PRO A 409 12.93 -6.30 11.28
C PRO A 409 13.23 -6.76 12.72
N SER A 410 14.46 -7.24 12.93
CA SER A 410 14.97 -7.62 14.26
C SER A 410 15.69 -6.46 14.94
N SER A 411 14.97 -5.66 15.73
CA SER A 411 15.50 -5.05 16.98
C SER A 411 14.45 -4.23 17.73
N LEU A 412 13.92 -4.80 18.82
CA LEU A 412 13.51 -4.02 19.98
C LEU A 412 14.72 -3.97 20.93
N PRO A 413 15.27 -2.79 21.26
CA PRO A 413 16.40 -2.71 22.17
C PRO A 413 15.96 -2.84 23.64
N GLY A 414 16.64 -3.70 24.39
CA GLY A 414 16.70 -3.63 25.85
C GLY A 414 15.70 -4.50 26.62
N LEU A 415 16.07 -5.76 26.88
CA LEU A 415 15.61 -6.54 28.03
C LEU A 415 16.71 -7.58 28.38
N ALA A 416 17.57 -7.23 29.32
CA ALA A 416 18.57 -8.16 29.86
C ALA A 416 17.88 -9.15 30.81
N ALA A 417 17.94 -10.44 30.49
CA ALA A 417 17.53 -11.49 31.41
C ALA A 417 18.62 -11.71 32.49
N PRO A 418 18.26 -11.94 33.77
CA PRO A 418 19.21 -11.92 34.87
C PRO A 418 20.00 -13.24 34.99
N SER A 419 21.31 -13.14 35.23
CA SER A 419 22.13 -14.27 35.68
C SER A 419 22.09 -14.41 37.20
N SER A 420 21.95 -15.64 37.67
CA SER A 420 21.81 -15.98 39.09
C SER A 420 23.15 -16.03 39.83
N ALA A 421 23.34 -15.18 40.85
CA ALA A 421 24.30 -15.40 41.93
C ALA A 421 23.91 -14.61 43.19
N ALA A 422 24.11 -15.21 44.37
CA ALA A 422 23.88 -14.62 45.69
C ALA A 422 24.79 -15.33 46.72
N PRO A 423 24.96 -14.82 47.96
CA PRO A 423 24.92 -13.43 48.43
C PRO A 423 26.21 -13.01 49.18
N GLY A 424 26.44 -11.72 49.43
CA GLY A 424 27.56 -11.28 50.27
C GLY A 424 27.56 -9.80 50.70
N SER A 425 27.33 -9.56 52.00
CA SER A 425 27.70 -8.37 52.81
C SER A 425 27.40 -6.94 52.31
N ALA A 426 26.48 -6.26 53.00
CA ALA A 426 26.46 -4.79 53.19
C ALA A 426 27.50 -4.38 54.27
N PRO A 427 27.90 -3.09 54.41
CA PRO A 427 27.07 -1.94 54.87
C PRO A 427 27.34 -0.63 54.07
N ALA A 428 26.86 0.59 54.38
CA ALA A 428 25.60 1.17 54.89
C ALA A 428 25.78 2.74 54.90
N VAL A 429 24.74 3.56 55.19
CA VAL A 429 24.81 5.00 55.60
C VAL A 429 25.15 6.01 54.45
N THR A 430 24.52 7.18 54.19
CA THR A 430 23.28 7.88 54.64
C THR A 430 22.84 8.98 53.63
N ASN A 431 21.55 9.29 53.62
CA ASN A 431 20.84 10.58 53.47
C ASN A 431 21.45 11.82 52.74
N ALA A 432 20.54 12.46 51.97
CA ALA A 432 20.30 13.91 51.82
C ALA A 432 21.16 14.69 50.78
N GLU A 433 20.70 15.76 50.11
CA GLU A 433 19.45 16.54 50.21
C GLU A 433 19.19 17.40 48.94
N THR A 434 17.92 17.80 48.74
CA THR A 434 17.42 19.02 48.03
C THR A 434 17.80 19.37 46.57
N TYR A 435 16.99 20.29 46.02
CA TYR A 435 16.78 20.59 44.60
C TYR A 435 16.74 22.12 44.40
N ARG A 436 17.55 22.71 43.50
CA ARG A 436 17.27 24.04 42.91
C ARG A 436 18.10 24.35 41.64
N PRO A 437 17.48 24.89 40.56
CA PRO A 437 18.17 25.45 39.37
C PRO A 437 18.50 26.95 39.55
N PRO A 438 19.37 27.57 38.71
CA PRO A 438 19.00 28.12 37.39
C PRO A 438 20.07 27.74 36.29
N ALA A 439 20.24 28.33 35.09
CA ALA A 439 19.72 29.52 34.40
C ALA A 439 19.74 29.31 32.84
N PRO A 440 19.14 30.19 31.99
CA PRO A 440 19.02 29.95 30.54
C PRO A 440 20.19 30.48 29.70
N GLY A 441 20.57 29.74 28.65
CA GLY A 441 21.50 30.16 27.59
C GLY A 441 20.79 30.70 26.34
N ALA A 442 21.36 31.73 25.72
CA ALA A 442 20.81 32.46 24.56
C ALA A 442 20.93 31.66 23.22
N PRO A 443 20.15 32.01 22.18
CA PRO A 443 20.02 31.16 20.99
C PRO A 443 21.21 31.28 20.02
N SER A 444 21.63 30.13 19.46
CA SER A 444 22.56 30.10 18.33
C SER A 444 21.78 30.26 17.01
N ALA A 445 22.14 31.28 16.22
CA ALA A 445 21.55 31.51 14.91
C ALA A 445 22.14 30.56 13.86
N TYR A 446 21.38 29.53 13.48
CA TYR A 446 21.74 28.65 12.37
C TYR A 446 21.26 29.28 11.06
N VAL A 447 22.19 29.73 10.23
CA VAL A 447 21.91 30.19 8.86
C VAL A 447 22.08 28.99 7.92
N PRO A 448 21.02 28.50 7.25
CA PRO A 448 21.18 27.44 6.28
C PRO A 448 21.83 27.99 5.02
N VAL A 449 22.98 27.42 4.66
CA VAL A 449 23.64 27.66 3.37
C VAL A 449 22.81 26.97 2.28
N LEU A 450 22.29 27.74 1.32
CA LEU A 450 21.60 27.22 0.15
C LEU A 450 22.60 26.42 -0.72
N PRO A 451 22.29 25.17 -1.12
CA PRO A 451 23.07 24.48 -2.13
C PRO A 451 22.84 25.12 -3.51
N THR A 452 23.91 25.26 -4.28
CA THR A 452 23.88 25.64 -5.69
C THR A 452 23.13 24.61 -6.55
N PRO A 453 22.50 25.01 -7.66
CA PRO A 453 21.65 24.11 -8.45
C PRO A 453 22.45 22.99 -9.09
N ALA A 454 22.08 21.74 -8.78
CA ALA A 454 22.54 20.57 -9.51
C ALA A 454 21.93 20.54 -10.92
N HIS A 455 22.63 19.92 -11.88
CA HIS A 455 22.10 19.73 -13.23
C HIS A 455 20.78 18.96 -13.20
N GLN A 456 19.76 19.48 -13.89
CA GLN A 456 18.51 18.76 -14.14
C GLN A 456 18.84 17.46 -14.90
N ARG A 457 18.59 16.31 -14.28
CA ARG A 457 18.74 14.99 -14.88
C ARG A 457 17.46 14.63 -15.63
N THR A 458 17.60 14.17 -16.88
CA THR A 458 16.48 13.89 -17.77
C THR A 458 15.83 12.55 -17.43
N VAL A 459 14.55 12.56 -17.05
CA VAL A 459 13.67 11.41 -17.22
C VAL A 459 13.17 11.40 -18.67
N VAL A 460 13.15 10.24 -19.33
CA VAL A 460 13.00 10.09 -20.79
C VAL A 460 11.59 9.59 -21.17
#